data_AF-A0A6P0G3F7-F1
#
_entry.id   AF-A0A6P0G3F7-F1
#
_cell.length_a   1.000
_cell.length_b   1.000
_cell.length_c   1.000
_cell.angle_alpha   90.00
_cell.angle_beta   90.00
_cell.angle_gamma   90.00
#
_symmetry.space_group_name_H-M   'P 1'
#
loop_
_entity.id
_entity.type
_entity.pdbx_description
1 polymer ?
#
loop_
_entity_poly.entity_id
_entity_poly.type
_entity_poly.pdbx_seq_one_letter_code
_entity_poly.pdbx_strand_id
1 'polypeptide(L)'
;CAPLLDARIADAGFEDAERIALSRIGLSNYFAGALVMPYSAFLHSAQTSRYDIEWLADRFDVGFEAVCHRLSTLQRRGAAGLPIFFMRVDRAGNVSKRHSATDFHFSHVGGACPLWIVYEAFNQPDRILTQIARMPDGRRYFWLARQVSSGPPGYGRPRKTFALAMGCDLRHADQLVYARGWDLNAVDDAVPIGPGCLTCERSDCVQRAFPALPRLPARAR
;
A
#
# COMPACT_ATOMS: atom_id res chain seq x y z
N CYS A 1 -11.64 -25.85 -1.24
CA CYS A 1 -11.02 -24.65 -0.60
C CYS A 1 -11.84 -24.17 0.61
N ALA A 2 -13.17 -24.08 0.53
CA ALA A 2 -14.01 -23.60 1.64
C ALA A 2 -13.71 -24.20 3.03
N PRO A 3 -13.54 -25.53 3.22
CA PRO A 3 -13.22 -26.07 4.54
C PRO A 3 -11.88 -25.59 5.13
N LEU A 4 -10.89 -25.32 4.27
CA LEU A 4 -9.59 -24.79 4.69
C LEU A 4 -9.69 -23.32 5.10
N LEU A 5 -10.49 -22.53 4.39
CA LEU A 5 -10.73 -21.13 4.76
C LEU A 5 -11.39 -21.05 6.14
N ASP A 6 -12.39 -21.90 6.38
CA ASP A 6 -13.16 -21.93 7.61
C ASP A 6 -12.29 -22.28 8.81
N ALA A 7 -11.40 -23.27 8.64
CA ALA A 7 -10.41 -23.62 9.65
C ALA A 7 -9.49 -22.43 9.99
N ARG A 8 -9.01 -21.69 8.99
CA ARG A 8 -8.13 -20.52 9.22
C ARG A 8 -8.85 -19.33 9.84
N ILE A 9 -10.15 -19.17 9.59
CA ILE A 9 -10.95 -18.14 10.26
C ILE A 9 -11.20 -18.54 11.71
N ALA A 10 -11.46 -19.82 11.97
CA ALA A 10 -11.62 -20.33 13.33
C ALA A 10 -10.33 -20.15 14.17
N ASP A 11 -9.16 -20.38 13.58
CA ASP A 11 -7.85 -20.13 14.23
C ASP A 11 -7.70 -18.67 14.73
N ALA A 12 -8.38 -17.71 14.10
CA ALA A 12 -8.33 -16.29 14.48
C ALA A 12 -9.19 -15.94 15.71
N GLY A 13 -10.06 -16.85 16.16
CA GLY A 13 -10.87 -16.67 17.36
C GLY A 13 -11.91 -15.54 17.29
N PHE A 14 -12.39 -15.19 16.11
CA PHE A 14 -13.45 -14.19 15.97
C PHE A 14 -14.80 -14.77 16.41
N GLU A 15 -15.48 -14.08 17.32
CA GLU A 15 -16.82 -14.46 17.80
C GLU A 15 -17.94 -13.71 17.05
N ASP A 16 -17.62 -12.57 16.44
CA ASP A 16 -18.56 -11.72 15.73
C ASP A 16 -18.79 -12.19 14.27
N ALA A 17 -20.06 -12.33 13.90
CA ALA A 17 -20.47 -12.84 12.60
C ALA A 17 -20.01 -11.94 11.44
N GLU A 18 -19.98 -10.62 11.63
CA GLU A 18 -19.53 -9.67 10.61
C GLU A 18 -18.03 -9.84 10.32
N ARG A 19 -17.20 -9.95 11.36
CA ARG A 19 -15.76 -10.23 11.23
C ARG A 19 -15.48 -11.55 10.55
N ILE A 20 -16.24 -12.60 10.86
CA ILE A 20 -16.13 -13.92 10.20
C ILE A 20 -16.45 -13.79 8.71
N ALA A 21 -17.55 -13.12 8.36
CA ALA A 21 -17.94 -12.91 6.96
C ALA A 21 -16.90 -12.09 6.19
N LEU A 22 -16.39 -11.00 6.78
CA LEU A 22 -15.33 -10.18 6.19
C LEU A 22 -14.02 -10.98 6.01
N SER A 23 -13.66 -11.81 6.98
CA SER A 23 -12.47 -12.67 6.90
C SER A 23 -12.60 -13.70 5.79
N ARG A 24 -13.78 -14.27 5.60
CA ARG A 24 -14.08 -15.19 4.50
C ARG A 24 -13.91 -14.53 3.14
N ILE A 25 -14.39 -13.29 2.98
CA ILE A 25 -14.18 -12.51 1.75
C ILE A 25 -12.69 -12.23 1.54
N GLY A 26 -11.97 -11.78 2.58
CA GLY A 26 -10.55 -11.49 2.52
C GLY A 26 -9.69 -12.70 2.13
N LEU A 27 -9.89 -13.84 2.78
CA LEU A 27 -9.15 -15.07 2.48
C LEU A 27 -9.52 -15.66 1.11
N SER A 28 -10.78 -15.52 0.69
CA SER A 28 -11.19 -15.93 -0.67
C SER A 28 -10.49 -15.09 -1.73
N ASN A 29 -10.39 -13.78 -1.54
CA ASN A 29 -9.64 -12.89 -2.43
C ASN A 29 -8.14 -13.20 -2.42
N TYR A 30 -7.56 -13.47 -1.24
CA TYR A 30 -6.17 -13.91 -1.12
C TYR A 30 -5.92 -15.21 -1.90
N PHE A 31 -6.80 -16.20 -1.73
CA PHE A 31 -6.71 -17.48 -2.45
C PHE A 31 -6.82 -17.30 -3.96
N ALA A 32 -7.80 -16.51 -4.43
CA ALA A 32 -7.98 -16.21 -5.85
C ALA A 32 -6.73 -15.55 -6.44
N GLY A 33 -6.16 -14.55 -5.76
CA GLY A 33 -4.91 -13.93 -6.17
C GLY A 33 -3.74 -14.92 -6.20
N ALA A 34 -3.64 -15.81 -5.22
CA ALA A 34 -2.58 -16.82 -5.17
C ALA A 34 -2.73 -17.92 -6.23
N LEU A 35 -3.95 -18.18 -6.70
CA LEU A 35 -4.26 -19.12 -7.77
C LEU A 35 -3.89 -18.57 -9.15
N VAL A 36 -4.29 -17.32 -9.44
CA VAL A 36 -4.00 -16.64 -10.71
C VAL A 36 -2.54 -16.21 -10.81
N MET A 37 -1.92 -15.88 -9.68
CA MET A 37 -0.49 -15.53 -9.59
C MET A 37 0.26 -16.53 -8.68
N PRO A 38 0.60 -17.74 -9.19
CA PRO A 38 1.28 -18.78 -8.42
C PRO A 38 2.60 -18.28 -7.83
N TYR A 39 2.81 -18.56 -6.54
CA TYR A 39 3.84 -17.88 -5.72
C TYR A 39 5.23 -17.87 -6.36
N SER A 40 5.79 -19.02 -6.70
CA SER A 40 7.18 -19.11 -7.19
C SER A 40 7.33 -18.48 -8.58
N ALA A 41 6.37 -18.73 -9.47
CA ALA A 41 6.37 -18.16 -10.82
C ALA A 41 6.23 -16.62 -10.78
N PHE A 42 5.34 -16.12 -9.92
CA PHE A 42 5.12 -14.69 -9.73
C PHE A 42 6.33 -14.01 -9.07
N LEU A 43 6.89 -14.59 -7.99
CA LEU A 43 8.08 -14.05 -7.33
C LEU A 43 9.27 -13.97 -8.30
N HIS A 44 9.52 -15.03 -9.07
CA HIS A 44 10.58 -15.05 -10.07
C HIS A 44 10.37 -13.98 -11.16
N SER A 45 9.13 -13.84 -11.63
CA SER A 45 8.77 -12.82 -12.63
C SER A 45 8.97 -11.41 -12.06
N ALA A 46 8.55 -11.17 -10.81
CA ALA A 46 8.70 -9.88 -10.14
C ALA A 46 10.18 -9.52 -9.92
N GLN A 47 11.02 -10.47 -9.52
CA GLN A 47 12.46 -10.21 -9.37
C GLN A 47 13.13 -9.91 -10.71
N THR A 48 12.81 -10.70 -11.75
CA THR A 48 13.39 -10.54 -13.09
C THR A 48 12.99 -9.22 -13.74
N SER A 49 11.74 -8.77 -13.55
CA SER A 49 11.25 -7.49 -14.08
C SER A 49 11.57 -6.29 -13.19
N ARG A 50 12.32 -6.47 -12.09
CA ARG A 50 12.54 -5.42 -11.08
C ARG A 50 11.23 -4.80 -10.57
N TYR A 51 10.26 -5.67 -10.28
CA TYR A 51 8.97 -5.33 -9.72
C TYR A 51 8.13 -4.37 -10.59
N ASP A 52 8.30 -4.41 -11.91
CA ASP A 52 7.44 -3.67 -12.84
C ASP A 52 5.99 -4.20 -12.78
N ILE A 53 5.11 -3.38 -12.21
CA ILE A 53 3.71 -3.72 -11.93
C ILE A 53 2.90 -3.82 -13.21
N GLU A 54 3.14 -2.97 -14.21
CA GLU A 54 2.39 -2.99 -15.47
C GLU A 54 2.79 -4.19 -16.31
N TRP A 55 4.09 -4.50 -16.34
CA TRP A 55 4.57 -5.71 -17.00
C TRP A 55 4.06 -6.99 -16.32
N LEU A 56 4.01 -7.02 -14.98
CA LEU A 56 3.43 -8.14 -14.23
C LEU A 56 1.92 -8.26 -14.47
N ALA A 57 1.21 -7.14 -14.57
CA ALA A 57 -0.22 -7.12 -14.86
C ALA A 57 -0.52 -7.75 -16.21
N ASP A 58 0.24 -7.36 -17.25
CA ASP A 58 0.17 -7.93 -18.59
C ASP A 58 0.49 -9.43 -18.59
N ARG A 59 1.63 -9.82 -17.98
CA ARG A 59 2.09 -11.22 -17.95
C ARG A 59 1.12 -12.19 -17.29
N PHE A 60 0.40 -11.76 -16.27
CA PHE A 60 -0.53 -12.61 -15.51
C PHE A 60 -2.00 -12.35 -15.85
N ASP A 61 -2.29 -11.50 -16.85
CA ASP A 61 -3.64 -11.10 -17.27
C ASP A 61 -4.53 -10.64 -16.09
N VAL A 62 -4.00 -9.70 -15.30
CA VAL A 62 -4.67 -9.16 -14.12
C VAL A 62 -4.55 -7.64 -14.06
N GLY A 63 -5.45 -6.99 -13.32
CA GLY A 63 -5.37 -5.55 -13.10
C GLY A 63 -4.23 -5.13 -12.18
N PHE A 64 -3.81 -3.87 -12.29
CA PHE A 64 -2.76 -3.24 -11.49
C PHE A 64 -2.97 -3.44 -9.96
N GLU A 65 -4.20 -3.29 -9.46
CA GLU A 65 -4.52 -3.50 -8.03
C GLU A 65 -4.23 -4.94 -7.57
N ALA A 66 -4.49 -5.94 -8.41
CA ALA A 66 -4.28 -7.34 -8.08
C ALA A 66 -2.79 -7.65 -7.95
N VAL A 67 -1.96 -7.12 -8.85
CA VAL A 67 -0.49 -7.23 -8.78
C VAL A 67 0.03 -6.60 -7.50
N CYS A 68 -0.40 -5.39 -7.16
CA CYS A 68 0.02 -4.72 -5.92
C CYS A 68 -0.33 -5.55 -4.68
N HIS A 69 -1.55 -6.08 -4.64
CA HIS A 69 -1.99 -6.96 -3.56
C HIS A 69 -1.16 -8.25 -3.49
N ARG A 70 -0.76 -8.81 -4.63
CA ARG A 70 0.06 -10.02 -4.64
C ARG A 70 1.46 -9.75 -4.13
N LEU A 71 2.09 -8.67 -4.60
CA LEU A 71 3.41 -8.21 -4.17
C LEU A 71 3.50 -8.01 -2.65
N SER A 72 2.46 -7.43 -2.03
CA SER A 72 2.42 -7.25 -0.57
C SER A 72 2.32 -8.55 0.25
N THR A 73 2.17 -9.71 -0.41
CA THR A 73 1.98 -11.02 0.26
C THR A 73 3.14 -12.01 0.07
N LEU A 74 4.23 -11.60 -0.60
CA LEU A 74 5.37 -12.47 -0.91
C LEU A 74 6.29 -12.70 0.30
N GLN A 75 5.75 -13.24 1.41
CA GLN A 75 6.45 -13.42 2.69
C GLN A 75 6.56 -14.90 3.12
N ARG A 76 6.59 -15.84 2.17
CA ARG A 76 6.83 -17.27 2.45
C ARG A 76 8.25 -17.44 3.00
N ARG A 77 8.38 -18.09 4.15
CA ARG A 77 9.67 -18.45 4.76
C ARG A 77 10.56 -19.19 3.75
N GLY A 78 11.81 -18.74 3.58
CA GLY A 78 12.78 -19.30 2.63
C GLY A 78 12.63 -18.83 1.18
N ALA A 79 11.57 -18.06 0.86
CA ALA A 79 11.34 -17.50 -0.48
C ALA A 79 10.62 -16.15 -0.39
N ALA A 80 11.13 -15.24 0.45
CA ALA A 80 10.54 -13.92 0.61
C ALA A 80 10.90 -13.01 -0.57
N GLY A 81 9.94 -12.21 -1.02
CA GLY A 81 10.16 -11.08 -1.90
C GLY A 81 10.41 -9.80 -1.11
N LEU A 82 10.47 -8.67 -1.83
CA LEU A 82 10.63 -7.35 -1.24
C LEU A 82 9.52 -7.06 -0.21
N PRO A 83 9.85 -6.58 1.00
CA PRO A 83 8.86 -6.16 1.99
C PRO A 83 8.10 -4.91 1.53
N ILE A 84 6.90 -5.13 1.01
CA ILE A 84 6.08 -4.08 0.39
C ILE A 84 4.90 -3.70 1.29
N PHE A 85 4.64 -2.39 1.36
CA PHE A 85 3.42 -1.79 1.88
C PHE A 85 2.46 -1.55 0.73
N PHE A 86 1.17 -1.79 0.93
CA PHE A 86 0.13 -1.53 -0.04
C PHE A 86 -1.09 -0.89 0.62
N MET A 87 -1.55 0.22 0.05
CA MET A 87 -2.71 0.96 0.51
C MET A 87 -3.61 1.36 -0.66
N ARG A 88 -4.92 1.41 -0.40
CA ARG A 88 -5.91 1.96 -1.33
C ARG A 88 -6.68 3.09 -0.66
N VAL A 89 -6.62 4.26 -1.26
CA VAL A 89 -7.20 5.50 -0.74
C VAL A 89 -8.21 6.05 -1.75
N ASP A 90 -9.27 6.70 -1.29
CA ASP A 90 -10.16 7.49 -2.15
C ASP A 90 -9.82 8.99 -2.11
N ARG A 91 -10.56 9.79 -2.89
CA ARG A 91 -10.32 11.25 -3.00
C ARG A 91 -10.57 12.01 -1.69
N ALA A 92 -11.32 11.42 -0.76
CA ALA A 92 -11.59 12.03 0.55
C ALA A 92 -10.55 11.61 1.60
N GLY A 93 -9.56 10.77 1.25
CA GLY A 93 -8.57 10.26 2.18
C GLY A 93 -9.04 9.02 2.96
N ASN A 94 -10.18 8.42 2.60
CA ASN A 94 -10.59 7.17 3.21
C ASN A 94 -9.71 6.04 2.69
N VAL A 95 -9.01 5.40 3.61
CA VAL A 95 -8.17 4.24 3.28
C VAL A 95 -8.99 2.97 3.47
N SER A 96 -9.30 2.30 2.36
CA SER A 96 -10.17 1.12 2.32
C SER A 96 -9.42 -0.22 2.28
N LYS A 97 -8.10 -0.21 2.04
CA LYS A 97 -7.23 -1.39 2.15
C LYS A 97 -5.87 -1.00 2.71
N ARG A 98 -5.32 -1.83 3.59
CA ARG A 98 -3.95 -1.76 4.12
C ARG A 98 -3.38 -3.17 4.21
N HIS A 99 -2.32 -3.44 3.47
CA HIS A 99 -1.54 -4.67 3.60
C HIS A 99 -0.08 -4.29 3.81
N SER A 100 0.55 -4.94 4.77
CA SER A 100 1.93 -4.64 5.15
C SER A 100 2.68 -5.94 5.39
N ALA A 101 3.80 -6.11 4.70
CA ALA A 101 4.71 -7.23 4.96
C ALA A 101 5.52 -7.04 6.26
N THR A 102 5.71 -5.79 6.70
CA THR A 102 6.46 -5.41 7.91
C THR A 102 5.78 -4.22 8.60
N ASP A 103 6.19 -3.87 9.83
CA ASP A 103 5.63 -2.69 10.52
C ASP A 103 5.98 -1.39 9.79
N PHE A 104 4.98 -0.55 9.57
CA PHE A 104 5.09 0.75 8.91
C PHE A 104 4.12 1.76 9.54
N HIS A 105 4.43 3.06 9.46
CA HIS A 105 3.70 4.11 10.17
C HIS A 105 2.22 4.20 9.82
N PHE A 106 1.79 3.75 8.64
CA PHE A 106 0.36 3.75 8.25
C PHE A 106 -0.28 2.36 8.30
N SER A 107 0.36 1.37 8.93
CA SER A 107 -0.15 -0.01 9.00
C SER A 107 -1.46 -0.12 9.78
N HIS A 108 -1.74 0.81 10.71
CA HIS A 108 -2.95 0.77 11.55
C HIS A 108 -3.82 2.04 11.45
N VAL A 109 -3.21 3.23 11.54
CA VAL A 109 -3.92 4.53 11.52
C VAL A 109 -3.08 5.56 10.76
N GLY A 110 -3.72 6.56 10.16
CA GLY A 110 -3.06 7.64 9.44
C GLY A 110 -3.04 7.45 7.92
N GLY A 111 -2.17 8.23 7.25
CA GLY A 111 -2.07 8.30 5.79
C GLY A 111 -2.81 9.49 5.17
N ALA A 112 -3.22 10.48 5.98
CA ALA A 112 -3.97 11.66 5.54
C ALA A 112 -3.08 12.90 5.27
N CYS A 113 -1.76 12.72 5.13
CA CYS A 113 -0.86 13.83 4.84
C CYS A 113 -1.00 14.23 3.36
N PRO A 114 -1.41 15.48 3.04
CA PRO A 114 -1.60 15.92 1.66
C PRO A 114 -0.28 16.02 0.87
N LEU A 115 0.88 16.03 1.53
CA LEU A 115 2.21 15.99 0.89
C LEU A 115 2.62 14.58 0.44
N TRP A 116 1.85 13.55 0.81
CA TRP A 116 2.10 12.19 0.37
C TRP A 116 1.60 11.98 -1.06
N ILE A 117 2.46 11.41 -1.92
CA ILE A 117 2.25 11.29 -3.37
C ILE A 117 0.95 10.60 -3.79
N VAL A 118 0.35 9.79 -2.92
CA VAL A 118 -0.92 9.10 -3.21
C VAL A 118 -2.04 10.07 -3.60
N TYR A 119 -2.07 11.26 -3.00
CA TYR A 119 -3.12 12.24 -3.26
C TYR A 119 -2.92 12.95 -4.59
N GLU A 120 -1.67 13.10 -5.05
CA GLU A 120 -1.35 13.67 -6.35
C GLU A 120 -1.82 12.76 -7.51
N ALA A 121 -1.85 11.44 -7.28
CA ALA A 121 -2.29 10.48 -8.30
C ALA A 121 -3.71 10.77 -8.83
N PHE A 122 -4.60 11.36 -8.02
CA PHE A 122 -5.96 11.73 -8.46
C PHE A 122 -6.00 12.87 -9.49
N ASN A 123 -4.91 13.63 -9.61
CA ASN A 123 -4.78 14.71 -10.59
C ASN A 123 -4.05 14.24 -11.86
N GLN A 124 -3.49 13.03 -11.85
CA GLN A 124 -2.67 12.47 -12.92
C GLN A 124 -3.12 11.03 -13.22
N PRO A 125 -4.34 10.85 -13.76
CA PRO A 125 -4.85 9.52 -14.08
C PRO A 125 -3.89 8.77 -15.01
N ASP A 126 -3.82 7.45 -14.84
CA ASP A 126 -2.99 6.53 -15.62
C ASP A 126 -1.47 6.71 -15.55
N ARG A 127 -0.97 7.68 -14.77
CA ARG A 127 0.45 7.83 -14.49
C ARG A 127 0.85 7.15 -13.19
N ILE A 128 1.99 6.48 -13.22
CA ILE A 128 2.69 6.06 -12.00
C ILE A 128 3.54 7.24 -11.53
N LEU A 129 3.26 7.72 -10.33
CA LEU A 129 4.03 8.76 -9.64
C LEU A 129 4.95 8.10 -8.61
N THR A 130 6.10 8.70 -8.35
CA THR A 130 7.08 8.18 -7.39
C THR A 130 7.55 9.28 -6.45
N GLN A 131 7.88 8.93 -5.20
CA GLN A 131 8.34 9.87 -4.19
C GLN A 131 9.27 9.17 -3.20
N ILE A 132 10.40 9.79 -2.87
CA ILE A 132 11.13 9.49 -1.63
C ILE A 132 10.53 10.36 -0.53
N ALA A 133 10.01 9.73 0.52
CA ALA A 133 9.35 10.44 1.62
C ALA A 133 10.04 10.15 2.95
N ARG A 134 10.14 11.17 3.81
CA ARG A 134 10.74 11.09 5.15
C ARG A 134 9.70 11.31 6.24
N MET A 135 9.56 10.33 7.13
CA MET A 135 8.67 10.41 8.29
C MET A 135 9.27 11.30 9.40
N PRO A 136 8.47 11.75 10.40
CA PRO A 136 8.98 12.58 11.49
C PRO A 136 10.10 11.92 12.32
N ASP A 137 10.14 10.59 12.39
CA ASP A 137 11.19 9.83 13.07
C ASP A 137 12.47 9.63 12.23
N GLY A 138 12.54 10.24 11.04
CA GLY A 138 13.68 10.18 10.14
C GLY A 138 13.71 8.96 9.22
N ARG A 139 12.81 7.98 9.39
CA ARG A 139 12.73 6.83 8.48
C ARG A 139 12.30 7.29 7.08
N ARG A 140 12.90 6.67 6.07
CA ARG A 140 12.72 7.03 4.67
C ARG A 140 12.14 5.87 3.89
N TYR A 141 11.21 6.20 3.01
CA TYR A 141 10.46 5.24 2.23
C TYR A 141 10.42 5.68 0.78
N PHE A 142 10.51 4.71 -0.12
CA PHE A 142 10.19 4.92 -1.53
C PHE A 142 8.72 4.58 -1.74
N TRP A 143 7.97 5.50 -2.32
CA TRP A 143 6.56 5.35 -2.66
C TRP A 143 6.36 5.40 -4.16
N LEU A 144 5.45 4.58 -4.64
CA LEU A 144 4.79 4.74 -5.93
C LEU A 144 3.29 4.89 -5.71
N ALA A 145 2.63 5.68 -6.56
CA ALA A 145 1.19 5.83 -6.55
C ALA A 145 0.60 5.89 -7.95
N ARG A 146 -0.59 5.32 -8.13
CA ARG A 146 -1.35 5.38 -9.38
C ARG A 146 -2.85 5.40 -9.10
N GLN A 147 -3.59 6.21 -9.84
CA GLN A 147 -5.04 6.16 -9.82
C GLN A 147 -5.55 4.96 -10.61
N VAL A 148 -6.54 4.24 -10.06
CA VAL A 148 -7.31 3.22 -10.76
C VAL A 148 -8.79 3.60 -10.78
N SER A 149 -9.47 3.34 -11.89
CA SER A 149 -10.90 3.58 -12.03
C SER A 149 -11.60 2.35 -12.59
N SER A 150 -12.80 2.06 -12.09
CA SER A 150 -13.64 0.96 -12.56
C SER A 150 -15.11 1.36 -12.54
N GLY A 151 -15.92 0.77 -13.41
CA GLY A 151 -17.34 1.06 -13.51
C GLY A 151 -17.87 0.84 -14.92
N PRO A 152 -19.21 0.79 -15.07
CA PRO A 152 -19.83 0.57 -16.37
C PRO A 152 -19.48 1.71 -17.34
N PRO A 153 -19.35 1.43 -18.65
CA PRO A 153 -19.22 2.47 -19.66
C PRO A 153 -20.53 3.28 -19.77
N GLY A 154 -20.41 4.53 -20.22
CA GLY A 154 -21.55 5.41 -20.47
C GLY A 154 -21.43 6.78 -19.81
N TYR A 155 -21.91 7.80 -20.50
CA TYR A 155 -22.01 9.17 -19.99
C TYR A 155 -22.93 9.22 -18.77
N GLY A 156 -22.54 9.98 -17.75
CA GLY A 156 -23.32 10.15 -16.51
C GLY A 156 -23.35 8.95 -15.56
N ARG A 157 -22.63 7.85 -15.87
CA ARG A 157 -22.56 6.70 -14.96
C ARG A 157 -21.49 6.92 -13.88
N PRO A 158 -21.81 6.67 -12.59
CA PRO A 158 -20.83 6.80 -11.52
C PRO A 158 -19.70 5.76 -11.69
N ARG A 159 -18.47 6.18 -11.40
CA ARG A 159 -17.28 5.33 -11.43
C ARG A 159 -16.66 5.24 -10.04
N LYS A 160 -16.10 4.06 -9.72
CA LYS A 160 -15.27 3.85 -8.53
C LYS A 160 -13.86 4.27 -8.88
N THR A 161 -13.33 5.26 -8.16
CA THR A 161 -11.98 5.79 -8.40
C THR A 161 -11.19 5.78 -7.10
N PHE A 162 -10.01 5.19 -7.15
CA PHE A 162 -9.09 5.09 -6.02
C PHE A 162 -7.68 5.44 -6.45
N ALA A 163 -6.84 5.82 -5.50
CA ALA A 163 -5.39 5.85 -5.65
C ALA A 163 -4.81 4.65 -4.90
N LEU A 164 -3.94 3.91 -5.58
CA LEU A 164 -3.15 2.85 -4.99
C LEU A 164 -1.81 3.45 -4.61
N ALA A 165 -1.34 3.17 -3.40
CA ALA A 165 0.01 3.46 -2.97
C ALA A 165 0.72 2.15 -2.66
N MET A 166 1.93 2.00 -3.18
CA MET A 166 2.84 0.93 -2.83
C MET A 166 4.16 1.53 -2.36
N GLY A 167 4.77 0.97 -1.34
CA GLY A 167 6.06 1.47 -0.88
C GLY A 167 6.92 0.41 -0.21
N CYS A 168 8.16 0.78 0.06
CA CYS A 168 9.11 -0.01 0.81
C CYS A 168 10.09 0.91 1.55
N ASP A 169 10.87 0.34 2.47
CA ASP A 169 12.02 1.03 3.04
C ASP A 169 12.98 1.46 1.92
N LEU A 170 13.50 2.69 2.00
CA LEU A 170 14.36 3.26 0.96
C LEU A 170 15.56 2.37 0.63
N ARG A 171 16.08 1.58 1.58
CA ARG A 171 17.19 0.64 1.37
C ARG A 171 16.88 -0.49 0.38
N HIS A 172 15.60 -0.69 0.04
CA HIS A 172 15.15 -1.70 -0.91
C HIS A 172 14.71 -1.09 -2.26
N ALA A 173 14.74 0.24 -2.39
CA ALA A 173 14.18 0.93 -3.55
C ALA A 173 14.94 0.62 -4.85
N ASP A 174 16.25 0.33 -4.78
CA ASP A 174 17.12 -0.03 -5.90
C ASP A 174 16.68 -1.28 -6.68
N GLN A 175 15.88 -2.14 -6.05
CA GLN A 175 15.28 -3.32 -6.66
C GLN A 175 14.06 -2.99 -7.53
N LEU A 176 13.46 -1.81 -7.37
CA LEU A 176 12.28 -1.37 -8.12
C LEU A 176 12.71 -0.66 -9.41
N VAL A 177 12.11 -1.01 -10.54
CA VAL A 177 12.31 -0.30 -11.82
C VAL A 177 11.99 1.20 -11.69
N TYR A 178 11.05 1.53 -10.81
CA TYR A 178 10.56 2.88 -10.53
C TYR A 178 11.58 3.78 -9.83
N ALA A 179 12.62 3.22 -9.19
CA ALA A 179 13.68 4.00 -8.58
C ALA A 179 14.74 4.46 -9.60
N ARG A 180 14.63 4.05 -10.88
CA ARG A 180 15.57 4.49 -11.92
C ARG A 180 15.55 6.02 -12.05
N GLY A 181 16.73 6.62 -11.97
CA GLY A 181 16.92 8.07 -12.09
C GLY A 181 16.79 8.83 -10.76
N TRP A 182 16.43 8.16 -9.67
CA TRP A 182 16.50 8.74 -8.32
C TRP A 182 17.91 8.62 -7.75
N ASP A 183 18.39 9.69 -7.12
CA ASP A 183 19.51 9.59 -6.18
C ASP A 183 18.99 9.10 -4.83
N LEU A 184 19.16 7.81 -4.54
CA LEU A 184 18.71 7.19 -3.30
C LEU A 184 19.56 7.61 -2.08
N ASN A 185 20.70 8.26 -2.31
CA ASN A 185 21.58 8.75 -1.25
C ASN A 185 21.35 10.24 -0.93
N ALA A 186 20.63 10.98 -1.76
CA ALA A 186 20.26 12.37 -1.53
C ALA A 186 19.25 12.50 -0.39
N VAL A 187 19.73 12.43 0.85
CA VAL A 187 18.91 12.38 2.07
C VAL A 187 18.06 13.64 2.25
N ASP A 188 18.54 14.77 1.76
CA ASP A 188 17.92 16.08 1.92
C ASP A 188 16.75 16.30 0.94
N ASP A 189 16.70 15.56 -0.16
CA ASP A 189 15.65 15.67 -1.18
C ASP A 189 14.38 14.89 -0.82
N ALA A 190 14.42 14.11 0.26
CA ALA A 190 13.26 13.34 0.72
C ALA A 190 12.13 14.25 1.24
N VAL A 191 10.95 14.17 0.62
CA VAL A 191 9.81 15.01 0.96
C VAL A 191 9.37 14.76 2.42
N PRO A 192 9.33 15.79 3.29
CA PRO A 192 8.95 15.62 4.68
C PRO A 192 7.43 15.44 4.81
N ILE A 193 6.98 14.19 4.92
CA ILE A 193 5.56 13.84 5.15
C ILE A 193 5.31 13.51 6.63
N GLY A 194 4.07 13.18 6.96
CA GLY A 194 3.69 12.71 8.29
C GLY A 194 2.47 11.79 8.28
N PRO A 195 2.04 11.28 9.46
CA PRO A 195 0.89 10.38 9.57
C PRO A 195 -0.48 11.05 9.43
N GLY A 196 -0.53 12.37 9.57
CA GLY A 196 -1.74 13.19 9.55
C GLY A 196 -1.57 14.35 10.53
N CYS A 197 -2.17 15.52 10.26
CA CYS A 197 -1.84 16.75 11.00
C CYS A 197 -2.05 16.63 12.52
N LEU A 198 -3.11 15.91 12.95
CA LEU A 198 -3.45 15.70 14.36
C LEU A 198 -2.42 14.89 15.14
N THR A 199 -1.59 14.08 14.48
CA THR A 199 -0.57 13.23 15.11
C THR A 199 0.84 13.50 14.59
N CYS A 200 1.01 14.50 13.71
CA CYS A 200 2.28 14.85 13.11
C CYS A 200 3.05 15.83 13.99
N GLU A 201 4.30 15.50 14.30
CA GLU A 201 5.15 16.23 15.24
C GLU A 201 5.97 17.36 14.59
N ARG A 202 5.92 17.50 13.26
CA ARG A 202 6.66 18.53 12.51
C ARG A 202 6.14 19.94 12.85
N SER A 203 6.96 20.79 13.44
CA SER A 203 6.55 22.17 13.80
C SER A 203 6.58 23.15 12.62
N ASP A 204 7.31 22.83 11.55
CA ASP A 204 7.63 23.68 10.41
C ASP A 204 6.86 23.35 9.12
N CYS A 205 5.76 22.58 9.23
CA CYS A 205 4.98 22.15 8.08
C CYS A 205 4.07 23.27 7.54
N VAL A 206 4.43 23.83 6.37
CA VAL A 206 3.64 24.87 5.67
C VAL A 206 2.25 24.40 5.22
N GLN A 207 2.06 23.09 5.05
CA GLN A 207 0.81 22.47 4.61
C GLN A 207 -0.08 22.01 5.79
N ARG A 208 0.28 22.36 7.03
CA ARG A 208 -0.42 21.91 8.23
C ARG A 208 -1.87 22.39 8.24
N ALA A 209 -2.81 21.45 8.26
CA ALA A 209 -4.25 21.73 8.35
C ALA A 209 -4.76 21.88 9.79
N PHE A 210 -4.19 21.11 10.73
CA PHE A 210 -4.63 21.08 12.13
C PHE A 210 -3.44 21.13 13.10
N PRO A 211 -3.59 21.73 14.29
CA PRO A 211 -2.62 21.59 15.35
C PRO A 211 -2.48 20.12 15.76
N ALA A 212 -1.28 19.71 16.16
CA ALA A 212 -1.06 18.37 16.69
C ALA A 212 -1.79 18.22 18.03
N LEU A 213 -2.42 17.07 18.25
CA LEU A 213 -3.03 16.74 19.52
C LEU A 213 -1.92 16.56 20.58
N PRO A 214 -2.18 16.95 21.83
CA PRO A 214 -1.28 16.63 22.93
C PRO A 214 -1.06 15.12 22.98
N ARG A 215 0.21 14.68 23.11
CA ARG A 215 0.50 13.26 23.34
C ARG A 215 -0.19 12.86 24.63
N LEU A 216 -1.14 11.92 24.57
CA LEU A 216 -1.67 11.31 25.79
C LEU A 216 -0.51 10.63 26.52
N PRO A 217 -0.39 10.78 27.86
CA PRO A 217 0.63 10.06 28.61
C PRO A 217 0.48 8.57 28.34
N ALA A 218 1.61 7.89 28.10
CA ALA A 218 1.60 6.44 27.92
C ALA A 218 0.88 5.81 29.11
N ARG A 219 -0.15 4.99 28.86
CA ARG A 219 -0.79 4.21 29.94
C ARG A 219 0.32 3.42 30.63
N ALA A 220 0.53 3.68 31.91
CA ALA A 220 1.33 2.81 32.76
C ALA A 220 0.72 1.40 32.62
N ARG A 221 1.58 0.43 32.29
CA ARG A 221 1.18 -0.96 32.06
C ARG A 221 0.57 -1.56 33.31
#